data_AF-A0A8C8RUV3-F1
#
_entry.id   AF-A0A8C8RUV3-F1
#
_cell.length_a   1.000
_cell.length_b   1.000
_cell.length_c   1.000
_cell.angle_alpha   90.00
_cell.angle_beta   90.00
_cell.angle_gamma   90.00
#
_symmetry.space_group_name_H-M   'P 1'
#
loop_
_entity.id
_entity.type
_entity.pdbx_description
1 polymer ?
#
loop_
_entity_poly.entity_id
_entity_poly.type
_entity_poly.pdbx_seq_one_letter_code
_entity_poly.pdbx_strand_id
1 'polypeptide(L)'
;MDGEDHGGAAAALNSADPHLCCSLVQVPLQEEKPGEDLTPQIRCSDNCDPAQLGSDQSCLRRIRQALHHYRALLGSEVFAELRSLDASPMAELQRALAQLTSLVQDGSGGTSPGPSLQESQPWERPLLQHRILRQLRSFSAVMARVFAHSAATH
;
A
#
# COMPACT_ATOMS: atom_id res chain seq x y z
N MET A 1 -43.61 -11.74 -48.38
CA MET A 1 -44.20 -13.00 -47.92
C MET A 1 -43.08 -13.98 -47.62
N ASP A 2 -42.57 -14.13 -46.41
CA ASP A 2 -42.52 -13.39 -45.13
C ASP A 2 -41.79 -14.34 -44.16
N GLY A 3 -41.06 -13.79 -43.18
CA GLY A 3 -40.63 -14.48 -41.94
C GLY A 3 -39.15 -14.92 -41.91
N GLU A 4 -38.25 -14.18 -41.25
CA GLU A 4 -37.87 -14.22 -39.81
C GLU A 4 -37.08 -15.49 -39.43
N ASP A 5 -35.75 -15.40 -39.27
CA ASP A 5 -34.97 -14.95 -38.09
C ASP A 5 -35.09 -15.88 -36.87
N HIS A 6 -33.94 -16.40 -36.45
CA HIS A 6 -33.44 -16.56 -35.06
C HIS A 6 -32.14 -17.38 -35.20
N GLY A 7 -30.96 -16.84 -34.90
CA GLY A 7 -30.64 -16.24 -33.61
C GLY A 7 -29.99 -17.32 -32.74
N GLY A 8 -28.83 -17.83 -33.14
CA GLY A 8 -28.03 -18.79 -32.38
C GLY A 8 -26.77 -18.13 -31.85
N ALA A 9 -26.90 -17.40 -30.73
CA ALA A 9 -25.79 -16.76 -30.04
C ALA A 9 -24.79 -17.82 -29.56
N ALA A 10 -23.62 -17.86 -30.20
CA ALA A 10 -22.50 -18.68 -29.77
C ALA A 10 -21.88 -18.09 -28.49
N ALA A 11 -21.93 -18.88 -27.43
CA ALA A 11 -21.02 -18.93 -26.28
C ALA A 11 -20.46 -17.57 -25.81
N ALA A 12 -21.15 -16.99 -24.82
CA ALA A 12 -20.50 -16.09 -23.87
C ALA A 12 -19.39 -16.88 -23.15
N LEU A 13 -18.15 -16.68 -23.58
CA LEU A 13 -16.98 -17.06 -22.80
C LEU A 13 -17.04 -16.26 -21.50
N ASN A 14 -17.39 -16.95 -20.41
CA ASN A 14 -17.25 -16.46 -19.05
C ASN A 14 -15.77 -16.13 -18.81
N SER A 15 -15.40 -14.88 -19.08
CA SER A 15 -14.15 -14.29 -18.64
C SER A 15 -14.25 -14.14 -17.12
N ALA A 16 -13.88 -15.18 -16.39
CA ALA A 16 -13.67 -15.10 -14.95
C ALA A 16 -12.50 -14.13 -14.73
N ASP A 17 -12.82 -12.90 -14.36
CA ASP A 17 -11.85 -11.89 -13.98
C ASP A 17 -11.12 -12.37 -12.71
N PRO A 18 -9.80 -12.63 -12.77
CA PRO A 18 -9.04 -13.14 -11.63
C PRO A 18 -8.96 -12.13 -10.46
N HIS A 19 -9.31 -10.86 -10.69
CA HIS A 19 -9.36 -9.83 -9.64
C HIS A 19 -10.67 -9.86 -8.82
N LEU A 20 -11.71 -10.59 -9.26
CA LEU A 20 -12.96 -10.65 -8.51
C LEU A 20 -12.86 -11.46 -7.21
N CYS A 21 -11.95 -12.44 -7.11
CA CYS A 21 -11.79 -13.27 -5.91
C CYS A 21 -11.37 -12.46 -4.66
N CYS A 22 -10.72 -11.30 -4.82
CA CYS A 22 -10.21 -10.53 -3.68
C CYS A 22 -11.18 -9.43 -3.20
N SER A 23 -12.27 -9.16 -3.93
CA SER A 23 -13.11 -7.99 -3.66
C SER A 23 -14.19 -8.22 -2.60
N LEU A 24 -14.47 -9.47 -2.20
CA LEU A 24 -15.62 -9.77 -1.33
C LEU A 24 -15.33 -10.66 -0.11
N VAL A 25 -14.11 -11.16 0.07
CA VAL A 25 -13.77 -11.86 1.30
C VAL A 25 -13.27 -10.84 2.32
N GLN A 26 -14.14 -10.44 3.24
CA GLN A 26 -13.67 -9.97 4.54
C GLN A 26 -12.96 -11.17 5.16
N VAL A 27 -11.65 -11.31 4.90
CA VAL A 27 -10.82 -12.31 5.56
C VAL A 27 -10.96 -12.03 7.06
N PRO A 28 -11.51 -12.96 7.86
CA PRO A 28 -11.56 -12.78 9.30
C PRO A 28 -10.14 -12.51 9.75
N LEU A 29 -9.92 -11.35 10.37
CA LEU A 29 -8.62 -10.95 10.91
C LEU A 29 -8.34 -11.88 12.09
N GLN A 30 -7.75 -13.04 11.81
CA GLN A 30 -7.06 -13.79 12.82
C GLN A 30 -5.87 -12.92 13.25
N GLU A 31 -5.80 -12.63 14.55
CA GLU A 31 -4.73 -11.88 15.17
C GLU A 31 -3.39 -12.50 14.73
N GLU A 32 -2.66 -11.74 13.92
CA GLU A 32 -1.37 -12.14 13.40
C GLU A 32 -0.43 -12.37 14.59
N LYS A 33 0.33 -13.47 14.54
CA LYS A 33 1.32 -13.77 15.58
C LYS A 33 2.28 -12.57 15.64
N PRO A 34 2.49 -11.93 16.81
CA PRO A 34 3.37 -10.78 16.94
C PRO A 34 4.79 -11.22 16.62
N GLY A 35 5.24 -10.96 15.39
CA GLY A 35 6.54 -11.43 14.90
C GLY A 35 6.74 -11.30 13.40
N GLU A 36 5.67 -11.16 12.60
CA GLU A 36 5.74 -11.13 11.14
C GLU A 36 5.05 -9.89 10.52
N ASP A 37 5.00 -8.76 11.24
CA ASP A 37 4.42 -7.54 10.68
C ASP A 37 5.34 -6.98 9.60
N LEU A 38 5.00 -7.29 8.36
CA LEU A 38 5.69 -6.84 7.17
C LEU A 38 5.57 -5.33 6.97
N THR A 39 4.73 -4.63 7.74
CA THR A 39 4.41 -3.22 7.53
C THR A 39 4.72 -2.35 8.76
N PRO A 40 5.33 -1.17 8.57
CA PRO A 40 5.60 -0.26 9.67
C PRO A 40 4.30 0.42 10.10
N GLN A 41 4.02 0.40 11.40
CA GLN A 41 2.90 1.11 12.02
C GLN A 41 3.36 2.37 12.75
N ILE A 42 2.53 3.42 12.75
CA ILE A 42 2.71 4.57 13.65
C ILE A 42 2.11 4.18 15.00
N ARG A 43 2.95 4.14 16.03
CA ARG A 43 2.56 3.83 17.42
C ARG A 43 2.27 5.13 18.19
N CYS A 44 1.54 5.01 19.29
CA CYS A 44 1.31 6.15 20.19
C CYS A 44 2.62 6.74 20.75
N SER A 45 3.69 5.93 20.85
CA SER A 45 5.01 6.38 21.27
C SER A 45 5.79 7.17 20.23
N ASP A 46 5.29 7.26 19.00
CA ASP A 46 5.97 7.95 17.89
C ASP A 46 5.65 9.46 17.86
N ASN A 47 4.89 9.97 18.84
CA ASN A 47 4.57 11.39 19.03
C ASN A 47 3.87 12.05 17.82
N CYS A 48 3.13 11.27 17.03
CA CYS A 48 2.34 11.77 15.90
C CYS A 48 0.96 12.31 16.28
N ASP A 49 0.66 12.41 17.59
CA ASP A 49 -0.55 13.02 18.08
C ASP A 49 -0.45 14.56 18.01
N PRO A 50 -1.53 15.29 17.68
CA PRO A 50 -1.50 16.75 17.52
C PRO A 50 -0.86 17.51 18.69
N ALA A 51 -1.10 17.06 19.93
CA ALA A 51 -0.54 17.69 21.13
C ALA A 51 1.00 17.54 21.26
N GLN A 52 1.60 16.59 20.54
CA GLN A 52 3.03 16.28 20.59
C GLN A 52 3.76 16.64 19.29
N LEU A 53 3.03 17.02 18.23
CA LEU A 53 3.62 17.45 16.96
C LEU A 53 4.50 18.69 17.20
N GLY A 54 5.77 18.62 16.79
CA GLY A 54 6.75 19.69 16.97
C GLY A 54 7.53 19.66 18.28
N SER A 55 7.21 18.75 19.21
CA SER A 55 8.01 18.54 20.43
C SER A 55 9.42 18.02 20.12
N ASP A 56 9.52 17.13 19.13
CA ASP A 56 10.77 16.61 18.57
C ASP A 56 10.57 16.17 17.10
N GLN A 57 11.61 15.55 16.52
CA GLN A 57 11.58 15.00 15.16
C GLN A 57 11.18 13.52 15.12
N SER A 58 10.66 12.94 16.20
CA SER A 58 10.38 11.50 16.30
C SER A 58 9.27 11.07 15.35
N CYS A 59 8.16 11.83 15.28
CA CYS A 59 7.08 11.53 14.35
C CYS A 59 7.56 11.58 12.90
N LEU A 60 8.29 12.64 12.53
CA LEU A 60 8.75 12.83 11.15
C LEU A 60 9.79 11.78 10.76
N ARG A 61 10.68 11.39 11.69
CA ARG A 61 11.60 10.25 11.52
C ARG A 61 10.85 8.94 11.29
N ARG A 62 9.79 8.68 12.06
CA ARG A 62 8.95 7.47 11.89
C ARG A 62 8.27 7.47 10.53
N ILE A 63 7.71 8.60 10.10
CA ILE A 63 7.10 8.75 8.77
C ILE A 63 8.12 8.44 7.66
N ARG A 64 9.34 8.98 7.73
CA ARG A 64 10.40 8.65 6.75
C ARG A 64 10.72 7.16 6.71
N GLN A 65 10.93 6.55 7.87
CA GLN A 65 11.23 5.13 7.98
C GLN A 65 10.13 4.30 7.30
N ALA A 66 8.87 4.62 7.61
CA ALA A 66 7.74 3.92 7.05
C ALA A 66 7.63 4.10 5.53
N LEU A 67 7.83 5.32 5.01
CA LEU A 67 7.82 5.61 3.58
C LEU A 67 8.89 4.81 2.82
N HIS A 68 10.13 4.76 3.34
CA HIS A 68 11.19 3.95 2.74
C HIS A 68 10.82 2.46 2.69
N HIS A 69 10.23 1.96 3.78
CA HIS A 69 9.82 0.56 3.86
C HIS A 69 8.69 0.23 2.89
N TYR A 70 7.65 1.05 2.80
CA TYR A 70 6.58 0.86 1.81
C TYR A 70 7.10 0.92 0.38
N ARG A 71 8.06 1.81 0.08
CA ARG A 71 8.72 1.82 -1.25
C ARG A 71 9.42 0.51 -1.55
N ALA A 72 10.12 -0.07 -0.57
CA ALA A 72 10.78 -1.36 -0.74
C ALA A 72 9.77 -2.50 -0.89
N LEU A 73 8.67 -2.51 -0.11
CA LEU A 73 7.57 -3.48 -0.28
C LEU A 73 6.97 -3.42 -1.69
N LEU A 74 6.64 -2.22 -2.17
CA LEU A 74 6.07 -2.04 -3.52
C LEU A 74 7.08 -2.32 -4.63
N GLY A 75 8.38 -2.25 -4.35
CA GLY A 75 9.45 -2.64 -5.27
C GLY A 75 9.68 -4.15 -5.35
N SER A 76 9.20 -4.91 -4.36
CA SER A 76 9.43 -6.35 -4.25
C SER A 76 8.73 -7.17 -5.32
N GLU A 77 9.07 -8.46 -5.36
CA GLU A 77 8.40 -9.49 -6.16
C GLU A 77 6.90 -9.63 -5.86
N VAL A 78 6.45 -9.25 -4.66
CA VAL A 78 5.03 -9.29 -4.27
C VAL A 78 4.18 -8.47 -5.24
N PHE A 79 4.73 -7.38 -5.80
CA PHE A 79 4.04 -6.48 -6.73
C PHE A 79 4.59 -6.54 -8.17
N ALA A 80 5.45 -7.50 -8.50
CA ALA A 80 6.12 -7.53 -9.80
C ALA A 80 5.14 -7.58 -10.98
N GLU A 81 4.08 -8.39 -10.88
CA GLU A 81 3.06 -8.55 -11.93
C GLU A 81 2.23 -7.27 -12.13
N LEU A 82 1.89 -6.59 -11.01
CA LEU A 82 1.11 -5.35 -11.02
C LEU A 82 1.89 -4.14 -11.56
N ARG A 83 3.23 -4.22 -11.57
CA ARG A 83 4.11 -3.15 -12.07
C ARG A 83 4.30 -3.19 -13.59
N SER A 84 3.96 -4.29 -14.25
CA SER A 84 4.21 -4.48 -15.69
C SER A 84 3.39 -3.58 -16.63
N LEU A 85 2.45 -2.81 -16.10
CA LEU A 85 1.59 -1.89 -16.84
C LEU A 85 1.96 -0.43 -16.51
N ASP A 86 2.57 0.28 -17.47
CA ASP A 86 3.12 1.64 -17.28
C ASP A 86 2.09 2.72 -16.91
N ALA A 87 0.81 2.49 -17.25
CA ALA A 87 -0.32 3.35 -16.91
C ALA A 87 -1.17 2.81 -15.73
N SER A 88 -0.65 1.85 -14.97
CA SER A 88 -1.38 1.28 -13.84
C SER A 88 -1.47 2.25 -12.65
N PRO A 89 -2.54 2.18 -11.85
CA PRO A 89 -2.62 2.86 -10.55
C PRO A 89 -1.43 2.52 -9.62
N MET A 90 -0.79 1.37 -9.83
CA MET A 90 0.40 0.96 -9.09
C MET A 90 1.62 1.81 -9.44
N ALA A 91 1.85 2.10 -10.72
CA ALA A 91 2.94 2.96 -11.16
C ALA A 91 2.77 4.39 -10.62
N GLU A 92 1.53 4.89 -10.56
CA GLU A 92 1.22 6.18 -9.94
C GLU A 92 1.50 6.17 -8.43
N LEU A 93 1.05 5.14 -7.71
CA LEU A 93 1.30 4.98 -6.27
C LEU A 93 2.81 4.96 -5.95
N GLN A 94 3.60 4.20 -6.71
CA GLN A 94 5.05 4.14 -6.54
C GLN A 94 5.70 5.51 -6.77
N ARG A 95 5.26 6.25 -7.80
CA ARG A 95 5.74 7.60 -8.10
C ARG A 95 5.37 8.59 -6.99
N ALA A 96 4.13 8.56 -6.52
CA ALA A 96 3.65 9.41 -5.43
C ALA A 96 4.44 9.15 -4.15
N LEU A 97 4.67 7.89 -3.78
CA LEU A 97 5.48 7.54 -2.62
C LEU A 97 6.94 7.96 -2.77
N ALA A 98 7.53 7.83 -3.96
CA ALA A 98 8.89 8.28 -4.22
C ALA A 98 9.03 9.81 -4.06
N GLN A 99 8.09 10.57 -4.60
CA GLN A 99 8.04 12.03 -4.43
C GLN A 99 7.86 12.43 -2.97
N LEU A 100 6.87 11.83 -2.29
CA LEU A 100 6.62 12.12 -0.87
C LEU A 100 7.84 11.78 0.00
N THR A 101 8.48 10.64 -0.27
CA THR A 101 9.71 10.28 0.44
C THR A 101 10.78 11.35 0.23
N SER A 102 10.96 11.88 -0.98
CA SER A 102 11.93 12.94 -1.27
C SER A 102 11.63 14.24 -0.53
N LEU A 103 10.36 14.62 -0.40
CA LEU A 103 9.93 15.85 0.27
C LEU A 103 10.17 15.82 1.78
N VAL A 104 10.15 14.62 2.38
CA VAL A 104 10.20 14.44 3.84
C VAL A 104 11.63 14.12 4.33
N GLN A 105 12.65 14.06 3.45
CA GLN A 105 14.04 13.76 3.87
C GLN A 105 14.76 14.99 4.44
N ASP A 106 15.57 14.79 5.49
CA ASP A 106 16.41 15.85 6.10
C ASP A 106 17.82 15.92 5.49
N GLY A 107 18.05 15.40 4.27
CA GLY A 107 19.38 15.38 3.64
C GLY A 107 20.40 14.40 4.26
N SER A 108 20.14 13.88 5.47
CA SER A 108 20.90 12.78 6.07
C SER A 108 20.35 11.44 5.55
N GLY A 109 21.08 10.82 4.61
CA GLY A 109 20.76 9.55 3.94
C GLY A 109 20.75 8.33 4.85
N GLY A 110 19.89 8.31 5.86
CA GLY A 110 19.62 7.14 6.67
C GLY A 110 18.84 6.11 5.88
N THR A 111 19.55 5.20 5.22
CA THR A 111 18.95 3.99 4.64
C THR A 111 18.39 3.14 5.79
N SER A 112 17.08 3.20 6.01
CA SER A 112 16.42 2.20 6.84
C SER A 112 16.63 0.83 6.19
N PRO A 113 16.96 -0.23 6.95
CA PRO A 113 16.93 -1.59 6.42
C PRO A 113 15.58 -1.79 5.73
N GLY A 114 15.61 -2.21 4.47
CA GLY A 114 14.39 -2.61 3.79
C GLY A 114 13.74 -3.78 4.55
N PRO A 115 12.46 -4.04 4.32
CA PRO A 115 11.83 -5.27 4.79
C PRO A 115 12.72 -6.46 4.45
N SER A 116 12.90 -7.39 5.39
CA SER A 116 13.35 -8.74 5.07
C SER A 116 12.24 -9.39 4.25
N LEU A 117 12.29 -9.16 2.94
CA LEU A 117 11.41 -9.78 1.97
C LEU A 117 11.86 -11.23 1.84
N GLN A 118 11.34 -12.09 2.71
CA GLN A 118 11.44 -13.52 2.49
C GLN A 118 10.70 -13.85 1.20
N GLU A 119 11.26 -14.74 0.37
CA GLU A 119 10.65 -15.11 -0.91
C GLU A 119 9.20 -15.57 -0.69
N SER A 120 8.27 -14.80 -1.23
CA SER A 120 6.84 -15.03 -1.12
C SER A 120 6.38 -16.03 -2.17
N GLN A 121 5.61 -17.04 -1.75
CA GLN A 121 5.07 -18.00 -2.70
C GLN A 121 4.01 -17.33 -3.59
N PRO A 122 3.86 -17.72 -4.87
CA PRO A 122 2.92 -17.08 -5.79
C PRO A 122 1.47 -17.01 -5.27
N TRP A 123 1.04 -18.01 -4.50
CA TRP A 123 -0.30 -18.07 -3.91
C TRP A 123 -0.48 -17.11 -2.72
N GLU A 124 0.60 -16.68 -2.06
CA GLU A 124 0.56 -15.71 -0.94
C GLU A 124 0.46 -14.27 -1.44
N ARG A 125 0.97 -14.00 -2.64
CA ARG A 125 1.12 -12.64 -3.18
C ARG A 125 -0.19 -11.84 -3.15
N PRO A 126 -1.36 -12.35 -3.57
CA PRO A 126 -2.59 -11.55 -3.54
C PRO A 126 -3.00 -11.12 -2.13
N LEU A 127 -2.82 -12.00 -1.12
CA LEU A 127 -3.12 -11.70 0.27
C LEU A 127 -2.14 -10.66 0.85
N LEU A 128 -0.85 -10.82 0.53
CA LEU A 128 0.20 -9.88 0.94
C LEU A 128 -0.02 -8.50 0.31
N GLN A 129 -0.31 -8.44 -1.00
CA GLN A 129 -0.63 -7.21 -1.71
C GLN A 129 -1.78 -6.47 -1.03
N HIS A 130 -2.90 -7.17 -0.77
CA HIS A 130 -4.06 -6.58 -0.11
C HIS A 130 -3.75 -6.06 1.30
N ARG A 131 -3.00 -6.85 2.10
CA ARG A 131 -2.59 -6.44 3.45
C ARG A 131 -1.71 -5.18 3.40
N ILE A 132 -0.70 -5.16 2.55
CA ILE A 132 0.24 -4.04 2.40
C ILE A 132 -0.50 -2.78 1.94
N LEU A 133 -1.38 -2.88 0.94
CA LEU A 133 -2.15 -1.74 0.44
C LEU A 133 -3.15 -1.22 1.47
N ARG A 134 -3.79 -2.11 2.25
CA ARG A 134 -4.67 -1.71 3.35
C ARG A 134 -3.91 -0.94 4.43
N GLN A 135 -2.71 -1.40 4.80
CA GLN A 135 -1.89 -0.73 5.80
C GLN A 135 -1.29 0.58 5.28
N LEU A 136 -0.91 0.63 4.01
CA LEU A 136 -0.48 1.87 3.38
C LEU A 136 -1.60 2.93 3.40
N ARG A 137 -2.86 2.52 3.23
CA ARG A 137 -4.02 3.42 3.33
C ARG A 137 -4.25 3.94 4.74
N SER A 138 -4.10 3.11 5.78
CA SER A 138 -4.23 3.56 7.17
C SER A 138 -3.09 4.53 7.53
N PHE A 139 -1.86 4.19 7.13
CA PHE A 139 -0.68 5.03 7.30
C PHE A 139 -0.81 6.38 6.59
N SER A 140 -1.29 6.41 5.33
CA SER A 140 -1.46 7.65 4.58
C SER A 140 -2.48 8.59 5.22
N ALA A 141 -3.54 8.06 5.83
CA ALA A 141 -4.51 8.86 6.57
C ALA A 141 -3.88 9.53 7.79
N VAL A 142 -2.99 8.84 8.52
CA VAL A 142 -2.26 9.44 9.65
C VAL A 142 -1.29 10.51 9.16
N MET A 143 -0.48 10.23 8.14
CA MET A 143 0.43 11.22 7.55
C MET A 143 -0.31 12.48 7.08
N ALA A 144 -1.42 12.32 6.38
CA ALA A 144 -2.22 13.44 5.87
C ALA A 144 -2.69 14.35 7.02
N ARG A 145 -3.12 13.76 8.14
CA ARG A 145 -3.51 14.52 9.34
C ARG A 145 -2.33 15.24 9.99
N VAL A 146 -1.18 14.58 10.10
CA VAL A 146 0.04 15.20 10.64
C VAL A 146 0.43 16.42 9.81
N PHE A 147 0.55 16.27 8.49
CA PHE A 147 0.94 17.38 7.62
C PHE A 147 -0.12 18.49 7.57
N ALA A 148 -1.41 18.14 7.53
CA ALA A 148 -2.49 19.13 7.55
C ALA A 148 -2.52 19.92 8.86
N HIS A 149 -2.31 19.26 10.01
CA HIS A 149 -2.23 19.93 11.30
C HIS A 149 -1.03 20.88 11.33
N SER A 150 0.17 20.39 10.99
CA SER A 150 1.37 21.22 10.97
C SER A 150 1.24 22.43 10.05
N ALA A 151 0.59 22.29 8.89
CA ALA A 151 0.36 23.38 7.95
C ALA A 151 -0.70 24.39 8.42
N ALA A 152 -1.57 24.04 9.37
CA ALA A 152 -2.58 24.93 9.92
C ALA A 152 -2.12 25.66 11.18
N THR A 153 -1.11 25.11 11.89
CA THR A 153 -0.60 25.66 13.16
C THR A 153 0.73 26.38 13.02
N HIS A 154 1.36 26.36 11.84
CA HIS A 154 2.53 27.15 11.46
C HIS A 154 2.17 28.13 10.35
#